data_AF-A0A953U5T3-F1
#
_entry.id   AF-A0A953U5T3-F1
#
_cell.length_a   1.000
_cell.length_b   1.000
_cell.length_c   1.000
_cell.angle_alpha   90.00
_cell.angle_beta   90.00
_cell.angle_gamma   90.00
#
_symmetry.space_group_name_H-M   'P 1'
#
loop_
_entity.id
_entity.type
_entity.pdbx_description
1 polymer ?
#
loop_
_entity_poly.entity_id
_entity_poly.type
_entity_poly.pdbx_seq_one_letter_code
_entity_poly.pdbx_strand_id
1 'polypeptide(L)'
;ARRFVKAGNFYWNAGMFFWRASVLLDALREFQPKTASLLASLPAFDSRQFKSRLAKTFPLCENISIDYAVLERASNVAGIAAGDIGWNDVGSWNAVYELHRRDDEGNALRADVLIEASSGNYVDAGKKLIALLGVKDLIIVDTPDALLIADRSRAQQVGELVKRLEKSGREDLL
;
A
#
# COMPACT_ATOMS: atom_id res chain seq x y z
N ALA A 1 -9.37 14.95 8.83
CA ALA A 1 -8.82 14.07 9.89
C ALA A 1 -9.18 14.54 11.32
N ARG A 2 -8.56 15.58 11.89
CA ARG A 2 -8.76 15.98 13.31
C ARG A 2 -10.22 16.15 13.74
N ARG A 3 -11.07 16.72 12.87
CA ARG A 3 -12.51 16.89 13.13
C ARG A 3 -13.26 15.55 13.25
N PHE A 4 -12.92 14.56 12.43
CA PHE A 4 -13.54 13.23 12.45
C PHE A 4 -13.17 12.47 13.73
N VAL A 5 -11.89 12.50 14.10
CA VAL A 5 -11.41 11.92 15.38
C VAL A 5 -12.11 12.59 16.56
N LYS A 6 -12.20 13.93 16.56
CA LYS A 6 -12.88 14.68 17.62
C LYS A 6 -14.38 14.35 17.72
N ALA A 7 -15.03 14.08 16.59
CA ALA A 7 -16.45 13.74 16.57
C ALA A 7 -16.74 12.34 17.14
N GLY A 8 -15.75 11.43 17.14
CA GLY A 8 -15.83 10.11 17.78
C GLY A 8 -16.81 9.13 17.13
N ASN A 9 -17.45 9.51 16.02
CA ASN A 9 -18.43 8.73 15.28
C ASN A 9 -17.96 8.39 13.85
N PHE A 10 -16.67 8.51 13.58
CA PHE A 10 -16.04 8.12 12.32
C PHE A 10 -15.02 7.01 12.59
N TYR A 11 -14.94 6.07 11.66
CA TYR A 11 -13.96 4.98 11.67
C TYR A 11 -13.05 5.09 10.45
N TRP A 12 -11.83 4.57 10.55
CA TRP A 12 -11.00 4.36 9.37
C TRP A 12 -11.55 3.21 8.54
N ASN A 13 -11.60 3.40 7.23
CA ASN A 13 -11.88 2.31 6.30
C ASN A 13 -10.62 1.45 6.15
N ALA A 14 -10.72 0.19 6.54
CA ALA A 14 -9.59 -0.75 6.52
C ALA A 14 -9.28 -1.32 5.12
N GLY A 15 -10.04 -0.93 4.09
CA GLY A 15 -9.87 -1.44 2.72
C GLY A 15 -10.31 -2.89 2.52
N MET A 16 -11.06 -3.44 3.48
CA MET A 16 -11.58 -4.81 3.43
C MET A 16 -13.09 -4.79 3.21
N PHE A 17 -13.56 -5.61 2.28
CA PHE A 17 -14.97 -5.62 1.89
C PHE A 17 -15.53 -7.03 1.79
N PHE A 18 -16.80 -7.17 2.12
CA PHE A 18 -17.56 -8.40 1.95
C PHE A 18 -18.91 -8.10 1.32
N TRP A 19 -19.18 -8.71 0.17
CA TRP A 19 -20.43 -8.58 -0.56
C TRP A 19 -20.69 -9.80 -1.43
N ARG A 20 -21.93 -9.95 -1.87
CA ARG A 20 -22.27 -10.89 -2.93
C ARG A 20 -21.79 -10.33 -4.27
N ALA A 21 -21.21 -11.17 -5.12
CA ALA A 21 -20.72 -10.75 -6.44
C ALA A 21 -21.80 -10.04 -7.28
N SER A 22 -23.06 -10.53 -7.24
CA SER A 22 -24.15 -9.89 -7.97
C SER A 22 -24.43 -8.45 -7.51
N VAL A 23 -24.35 -8.19 -6.20
CA VAL A 23 -24.57 -6.84 -5.63
C VAL A 23 -23.50 -5.87 -6.09
N LEU A 24 -22.23 -6.30 -6.10
CA LEU A 24 -21.15 -5.48 -6.65
C LEU A 24 -21.35 -5.22 -8.14
N LEU A 25 -21.72 -6.24 -8.93
CA LEU A 25 -21.95 -6.08 -10.37
C LEU A 25 -23.12 -5.14 -10.67
N ASP A 26 -24.20 -5.18 -9.88
CA ASP A 26 -25.32 -4.24 -9.98
C ASP A 26 -24.89 -2.81 -9.66
N ALA A 27 -24.14 -2.62 -8.57
CA ALA A 27 -23.60 -1.31 -8.20
C ALA A 27 -22.63 -0.76 -9.27
N LEU A 28 -21.81 -1.62 -9.88
CA LEU A 28 -20.96 -1.22 -11.00
C LEU A 28 -21.79 -0.84 -12.24
N ARG A 29 -22.89 -1.51 -12.54
CA ARG A 29 -23.78 -1.11 -13.65
C ARG A 29 -24.39 0.27 -13.42
N GLU A 30 -24.74 0.58 -12.18
CA GLU A 30 -25.33 1.87 -11.82
C GLU A 30 -24.29 3.00 -11.79
N PHE A 31 -23.14 2.75 -11.16
CA PHE A 31 -22.17 3.80 -10.83
C PHE A 31 -20.98 3.86 -11.79
N GLN A 32 -20.65 2.76 -12.46
CA GLN A 32 -19.50 2.57 -13.34
C GLN A 32 -19.88 1.82 -14.63
N PRO A 33 -20.89 2.29 -15.39
CA PRO A 33 -21.53 1.51 -16.46
C PRO A 33 -20.55 1.08 -17.56
N LYS A 34 -19.54 1.90 -17.88
CA LYS A 34 -18.50 1.56 -18.85
C LYS A 34 -17.69 0.35 -18.37
N THR A 35 -17.17 0.39 -17.15
CA THR A 35 -16.43 -0.73 -16.55
C THR A 35 -17.30 -1.97 -16.45
N ALA A 36 -18.57 -1.85 -16.03
CA ALA A 36 -19.50 -2.97 -15.98
C ALA A 36 -19.71 -3.63 -17.35
N SER A 37 -19.88 -2.84 -18.42
CA SER A 37 -20.02 -3.34 -19.79
C SER A 37 -18.76 -4.04 -20.28
N LEU A 38 -17.58 -3.51 -19.96
CA LEU A 38 -16.30 -4.11 -20.33
C LEU A 38 -16.12 -5.46 -19.64
N LEU A 39 -16.40 -5.54 -18.33
CA LEU A 39 -16.34 -6.79 -17.58
C LEU A 39 -17.34 -7.83 -18.09
N ALA A 40 -18.57 -7.40 -18.43
CA ALA A 40 -19.59 -8.28 -19.00
C ALA A 40 -19.21 -8.84 -20.40
N SER A 41 -18.28 -8.21 -21.11
CA SER A 41 -17.80 -8.66 -22.42
C SER A 41 -16.73 -9.76 -22.36
N LEU A 42 -16.21 -10.04 -21.16
CA LEU A 42 -15.22 -11.07 -20.94
C LEU A 42 -15.87 -12.46 -21.10
N PRO A 43 -15.15 -13.44 -21.67
CA PRO A 43 -15.63 -14.81 -21.68
C PRO A 43 -15.64 -15.39 -20.26
N ALA A 44 -16.22 -16.58 -20.08
CA ALA A 44 -16.14 -17.31 -18.83
C ALA A 44 -14.68 -17.46 -18.37
N PHE A 45 -14.46 -17.43 -17.05
CA PHE A 45 -13.13 -17.42 -16.44
C PHE A 45 -12.27 -18.63 -16.84
N ASP A 46 -12.89 -19.79 -17.02
CA ASP A 46 -12.28 -21.06 -17.45
C ASP A 46 -11.97 -21.13 -18.96
N SER A 47 -12.41 -20.14 -19.74
CA SER A 47 -12.11 -20.06 -21.17
C SER A 47 -10.61 -19.87 -21.41
N ARG A 48 -10.07 -20.61 -22.39
CA ARG A 48 -8.69 -20.41 -22.88
C ARG A 48 -8.42 -18.98 -23.37
N GLN A 49 -9.47 -18.24 -23.73
CA GLN A 49 -9.37 -16.86 -24.22
C GLN A 49 -9.48 -15.81 -23.11
N PHE A 50 -9.82 -16.19 -21.87
CA PHE A 50 -10.06 -15.24 -20.78
C PHE A 50 -8.86 -14.29 -20.56
N LYS A 51 -7.66 -14.85 -20.40
CA LYS A 51 -6.45 -14.06 -20.15
C LYS A 51 -6.16 -13.05 -21.27
N SER A 52 -6.27 -13.47 -22.53
CA SER A 52 -5.98 -12.60 -23.68
C SER A 52 -7.05 -11.51 -23.86
N ARG A 53 -8.32 -11.82 -23.58
CA ARG A 53 -9.42 -10.83 -23.60
C ARG A 53 -9.30 -9.85 -22.43
N LEU A 54 -8.98 -10.34 -21.22
CA LEU A 54 -8.77 -9.51 -20.05
C LEU A 54 -7.63 -8.51 -20.28
N ALA A 55 -6.48 -8.95 -20.80
CA ALA A 55 -5.34 -8.08 -21.08
C ALA A 55 -5.66 -6.91 -22.04
N LYS A 56 -6.59 -7.12 -22.99
CA LYS A 56 -7.05 -6.07 -23.91
C LYS A 56 -8.13 -5.16 -23.31
N THR A 57 -8.95 -5.71 -22.42
CA THR A 57 -10.17 -5.06 -21.91
C THR A 57 -9.88 -4.25 -20.63
N PHE A 58 -9.04 -4.77 -19.74
CA PHE A 58 -8.74 -4.15 -18.45
C PHE A 58 -8.16 -2.73 -18.58
N PRO A 59 -7.22 -2.42 -19.51
CA PRO A 59 -6.73 -1.06 -19.69
C PRO A 59 -7.78 -0.04 -20.15
N LEU A 60 -8.94 -0.49 -20.64
CA LEU A 60 -10.05 0.37 -21.06
C LEU A 60 -10.98 0.76 -19.90
N CYS A 61 -10.87 0.06 -18.76
CA CYS A 61 -11.62 0.35 -17.55
C CYS A 61 -11.14 1.67 -16.92
N GLU A 62 -12.01 2.30 -16.14
CA GLU A 62 -11.63 3.51 -15.40
C GLU A 62 -10.65 3.17 -14.27
N ASN A 63 -9.56 3.94 -14.17
CA ASN A 63 -8.61 3.83 -13.07
C ASN A 63 -9.14 4.58 -11.85
N ILE A 64 -10.01 3.94 -11.08
CA ILE A 64 -10.71 4.48 -9.92
C ILE A 64 -10.78 3.43 -8.81
N SER A 65 -10.60 3.84 -7.54
CA SER A 65 -10.71 2.91 -6.42
C SER A 65 -12.17 2.51 -6.19
N ILE A 66 -12.39 1.35 -5.57
CA ILE A 66 -13.73 0.87 -5.26
C ILE A 66 -14.48 1.78 -4.29
N ASP A 67 -13.76 2.48 -3.42
CA ASP A 67 -14.31 3.44 -2.46
C ASP A 67 -15.05 4.57 -3.18
N TYR A 68 -14.39 5.22 -4.13
CA TYR A 68 -14.99 6.29 -4.94
C TYR A 68 -15.97 5.76 -5.98
N ALA A 69 -15.63 4.63 -6.61
CA ALA A 69 -16.44 4.05 -7.68
C ALA A 69 -17.82 3.59 -7.20
N VAL A 70 -17.88 3.05 -5.98
CA VAL A 70 -19.09 2.39 -5.44
C VAL A 70 -19.41 2.86 -4.03
N LEU A 71 -18.49 2.78 -3.06
CA LEU A 71 -18.86 2.90 -1.64
C LEU A 71 -19.36 4.28 -1.22
N GLU A 72 -18.82 5.36 -1.77
CA GLU A 72 -19.30 6.71 -1.49
C GLU A 72 -20.68 7.00 -2.10
N ARG A 73 -21.13 6.17 -3.05
CA ARG A 73 -22.37 6.36 -3.81
C ARG A 73 -23.47 5.39 -3.42
N ALA A 74 -23.10 4.19 -2.98
CA ALA A 74 -24.02 3.14 -2.60
C ALA A 74 -24.77 3.49 -1.31
N SER A 75 -26.09 3.29 -1.31
CA SER A 75 -26.96 3.57 -0.15
C SER A 75 -27.03 2.41 0.84
N ASN A 76 -26.49 1.24 0.48
CA ASN A 76 -26.58 -0.02 1.23
C ASN A 76 -25.22 -0.48 1.79
N VAL A 77 -24.40 0.47 2.25
CA VAL A 77 -23.11 0.19 2.90
C VAL A 77 -23.29 0.08 4.41
N ALA A 78 -22.77 -1.00 5.00
CA ALA A 78 -22.72 -1.19 6.44
C ALA A 78 -21.27 -1.44 6.88
N GLY A 79 -20.81 -0.72 7.89
CA GLY A 79 -19.48 -0.91 8.49
C GLY A 79 -19.52 -1.81 9.71
N ILE A 80 -18.50 -2.66 9.87
CA ILE A 80 -18.25 -3.42 11.10
C ILE A 80 -17.07 -2.75 11.80
N ALA A 81 -17.34 -2.11 12.94
CA ALA A 81 -16.28 -1.53 13.75
C ALA A 81 -15.47 -2.67 14.41
N ALA A 82 -14.17 -2.71 14.11
CA ALA A 82 -13.22 -3.54 14.83
C ALA A 82 -12.58 -2.71 15.95
N GLY A 83 -12.35 -3.34 17.10
CA GLY A 83 -11.51 -2.75 18.16
C GLY A 83 -10.04 -2.71 17.76
N ASP A 84 -9.15 -2.66 18.74
CA ASP A 84 -7.72 -2.80 18.48
C ASP A 84 -7.40 -4.25 18.07
N ILE A 85 -7.25 -4.44 16.76
CA ILE A 85 -6.84 -5.71 16.15
C ILE A 85 -5.40 -5.65 15.62
N GLY A 86 -4.63 -4.60 15.99
CA GLY A 86 -3.29 -4.36 15.46
C GLY A 86 -3.26 -4.05 13.96
N TRP A 87 -4.36 -3.54 13.40
CA TRP A 87 -4.44 -3.26 11.96
C TRP A 87 -3.53 -2.09 11.57
N ASN A 88 -2.81 -2.29 10.47
CA ASN A 88 -1.96 -1.30 9.82
C ASN A 88 -2.00 -1.56 8.32
N ASP A 89 -2.15 -0.52 7.49
CA ASP A 89 -2.20 -0.63 6.03
C ASP A 89 -0.83 -0.90 5.39
N VAL A 90 0.26 -0.83 6.17
CA VAL A 90 1.65 -0.97 5.76
C VAL A 90 1.96 -0.14 4.51
N GLY A 91 1.41 1.08 4.44
CA GLY A 91 1.53 1.95 3.27
C GLY A 91 2.89 2.68 3.17
N SER A 92 3.79 2.52 4.14
CA SER A 92 5.11 3.17 4.13
C SER A 92 6.15 2.46 4.98
N TRP A 93 7.42 2.79 4.76
CA TRP A 93 8.51 2.33 5.61
C TRP A 93 8.37 2.75 7.09
N ASN A 94 7.62 3.82 7.39
CA ASN A 94 7.29 4.15 8.78
C ASN A 94 6.37 3.11 9.41
N ALA A 95 5.39 2.61 8.66
CA ALA A 95 4.54 1.55 9.15
C ALA A 95 5.35 0.27 9.43
N VAL A 96 6.31 -0.06 8.56
CA VAL A 96 7.24 -1.17 8.78
C VAL A 96 8.05 -0.95 10.06
N TYR A 97 8.68 0.22 10.22
CA TYR A 97 9.41 0.59 11.43
C TYR A 97 8.59 0.41 12.72
N GLU A 98 7.33 0.86 12.74
CA GLU A 98 6.47 0.74 13.93
C GLU A 98 6.04 -0.71 14.25
N LEU A 99 6.06 -1.61 13.25
CA LEU A 99 5.75 -3.03 13.44
C LEU A 99 6.93 -3.82 14.00
N HIS A 100 8.15 -3.28 13.94
CA HIS A 100 9.35 -3.95 14.41
C HIS A 100 9.69 -3.59 15.86
N ARG A 101 10.28 -4.57 16.56
CA ARG A 101 10.85 -4.33 17.89
C ARG A 101 12.02 -3.36 17.76
N ARG A 102 12.08 -2.42 18.70
CA ARG A 102 13.13 -1.41 18.81
C ARG A 102 14.08 -1.73 19.95
N ASP A 103 15.33 -1.29 19.80
CA ASP A 103 16.29 -1.19 20.91
C ASP A 103 15.99 0.02 21.81
N ASP A 104 16.82 0.24 22.82
CA ASP A 104 16.64 1.32 23.81
C ASP A 104 16.81 2.73 23.20
N GLU A 105 17.52 2.85 22.08
CA GLU A 105 17.72 4.08 21.32
C GLU A 105 16.67 4.25 20.19
N GLY A 106 15.66 3.37 20.17
CA GLY A 106 14.56 3.42 19.22
C GLY A 106 14.91 2.91 17.82
N ASN A 107 16.04 2.24 17.61
CA ASN A 107 16.38 1.65 16.31
C ASN A 107 15.67 0.31 16.10
N ALA A 108 15.13 0.10 14.89
CA ALA A 108 14.57 -1.16 14.45
C ALA A 108 15.51 -1.80 13.42
N LEU A 109 16.17 -2.90 13.82
CA LEU A 109 17.30 -3.47 13.10
C LEU A 109 16.97 -4.88 12.62
N ARG A 110 17.11 -5.10 11.31
CA ARG A 110 16.92 -6.39 10.65
C ARG A 110 18.14 -6.73 9.78
N ALA A 111 19.32 -6.60 10.37
CA ALA A 111 20.61 -6.83 9.73
C ALA A 111 21.71 -6.99 10.79
N ASP A 112 22.93 -7.32 10.35
CA ASP A 112 24.13 -7.10 11.14
C ASP A 112 24.48 -5.60 11.11
N VAL A 113 24.39 -4.92 12.26
CA VAL A 113 24.52 -3.46 12.35
C VAL A 113 25.46 -3.06 13.49
N LEU A 114 26.46 -2.24 13.16
CA LEU A 114 27.28 -1.53 14.13
C LEU A 114 26.72 -0.11 14.34
N ILE A 115 26.42 0.25 15.57
CA ILE A 115 25.75 1.52 15.89
C ILE A 115 26.61 2.32 16.88
N GLU A 116 26.85 3.58 16.55
CA GLU A 116 27.52 4.56 17.41
C GLU A 116 26.76 5.89 17.32
N ALA A 117 26.41 6.47 18.48
CA ALA A 117 25.70 7.75 18.60
C ALA A 117 24.49 7.94 17.65
N SER A 118 23.71 6.88 17.39
CA SER A 118 22.63 6.87 16.40
C SER A 118 21.32 6.31 16.97
N SER A 119 20.19 6.90 16.61
CA SER A 119 18.88 6.64 17.24
C SER A 119 17.71 6.72 16.27
N GLY A 120 16.62 5.97 16.52
CA GLY A 120 15.39 6.07 15.72
C GLY A 120 15.48 5.54 14.28
N ASN A 121 16.53 4.80 13.92
CA ASN A 121 16.75 4.32 12.56
C ASN A 121 16.01 3.00 12.28
N TYR A 122 15.59 2.79 11.04
CA TYR A 122 15.18 1.50 10.49
C TYR A 122 16.27 0.99 9.56
N VAL A 123 16.76 -0.23 9.78
CA VAL A 123 17.74 -0.88 8.91
C VAL A 123 17.24 -2.26 8.51
N ASP A 124 17.12 -2.50 7.21
CA ASP A 124 16.86 -3.83 6.63
C ASP A 124 17.92 -4.13 5.59
N ALA A 125 18.79 -5.09 5.89
CA ALA A 125 19.92 -5.45 5.03
C ALA A 125 20.27 -6.93 5.19
N GLY A 126 20.56 -7.60 4.07
CA GLY A 126 20.73 -9.06 4.07
C GLY A 126 22.18 -9.54 4.17
N LYS A 127 23.12 -8.90 3.48
CA LYS A 127 24.45 -9.49 3.23
C LYS A 127 25.63 -8.71 3.82
N LYS A 128 25.43 -7.43 4.13
CA LYS A 128 26.51 -6.51 4.51
C LYS A 128 26.33 -6.08 5.96
N LEU A 129 27.45 -5.85 6.65
CA LEU A 129 27.46 -5.07 7.88
C LEU A 129 27.10 -3.62 7.55
N ILE A 130 26.13 -3.07 8.26
CA ILE A 130 25.78 -1.64 8.16
C ILE A 130 26.34 -0.91 9.38
N ALA A 131 27.15 0.13 9.16
CA ALA A 131 27.67 0.96 10.25
C ALA A 131 26.96 2.32 10.29
N LEU A 132 26.37 2.66 11.44
CA LEU A 132 25.70 3.93 11.69
C LEU A 132 26.50 4.74 12.70
N LEU A 133 26.86 5.99 12.35
CA LEU A 133 27.58 6.91 13.21
C LEU A 133 26.92 8.28 13.20
N GLY A 134 26.37 8.71 14.34
CA GLY A 134 25.78 10.04 14.50
C GLY A 134 24.48 10.30 13.71
N VAL A 135 23.86 9.27 13.13
CA VAL A 135 22.68 9.41 12.26
C VAL A 135 21.39 9.10 13.01
N LYS A 136 20.33 9.82 12.66
CA LYS A 136 19.05 9.70 13.35
C LYS A 136 17.90 9.63 12.36
N ASP A 137 16.88 8.87 12.75
CA ASP A 137 15.61 8.80 12.03
C ASP A 137 15.78 8.50 10.53
N LEU A 138 16.68 7.58 10.18
CA LEU A 138 16.86 7.12 8.80
C LEU A 138 16.13 5.81 8.54
N ILE A 139 15.70 5.62 7.30
CA ILE A 139 15.32 4.34 6.69
C ILE A 139 16.46 3.92 5.79
N ILE A 140 17.04 2.76 6.05
CA ILE A 140 18.16 2.19 5.30
C ILE A 140 17.74 0.79 4.85
N VAL A 141 17.59 0.59 3.54
CA VAL A 141 17.17 -0.68 2.96
C VAL A 141 18.17 -1.08 1.88
N ASP A 142 18.90 -2.18 2.11
CA ASP A 142 19.88 -2.75 1.16
C ASP A 142 19.27 -4.00 0.51
N THR A 143 18.92 -3.87 -0.76
CA THR A 143 18.54 -4.99 -1.63
C THR A 143 19.73 -5.39 -2.51
N PRO A 144 19.68 -6.54 -3.22
CA PRO A 144 20.79 -6.97 -4.07
C PRO A 144 21.17 -5.97 -5.18
N ASP A 145 20.21 -5.17 -5.61
CA ASP A 145 20.21 -4.31 -6.79
C ASP A 145 20.15 -2.80 -6.46
N ALA A 146 19.69 -2.43 -5.27
CA ALA A 146 19.54 -1.04 -4.86
C ALA A 146 19.79 -0.80 -3.36
N LEU A 147 20.12 0.44 -3.02
CA LEU A 147 20.21 0.93 -1.65
C LEU A 147 19.31 2.16 -1.52
N LEU A 148 18.35 2.09 -0.61
CA LEU A 148 17.53 3.22 -0.21
C LEU A 148 18.07 3.78 1.11
N ILE A 149 18.32 5.09 1.12
CA ILE A 149 18.55 5.87 2.34
C ILE A 149 17.58 7.05 2.31
N ALA A 150 16.69 7.12 3.29
CA ALA A 150 15.70 8.19 3.38
C ALA A 150 15.53 8.67 4.81
N ASP A 151 15.21 9.94 4.98
CA ASP A 151 14.71 10.45 6.25
C ASP A 151 13.33 9.83 6.54
N ARG A 152 13.15 9.32 7.76
CA ARG A 152 11.93 8.62 8.20
C ARG A 152 10.70 9.53 8.15
N SER A 153 10.84 10.83 8.38
CA SER A 153 9.73 11.78 8.19
C SER A 153 9.24 11.89 6.74
N ARG A 154 10.06 11.45 5.77
CA ARG A 154 9.78 11.50 4.32
C ARG A 154 9.48 10.12 3.72
N ALA A 155 9.26 9.09 4.53
CA ALA A 155 9.01 7.72 4.08
C ALA A 155 7.93 7.59 2.98
N GLN A 156 6.89 8.41 3.03
CA GLN A 156 5.80 8.43 2.03
C GLN A 156 6.26 8.86 0.62
N GLN A 157 7.36 9.60 0.52
CA GLN A 157 7.90 10.10 -0.75
C GLN A 157 8.75 9.05 -1.49
N VAL A 158 9.02 7.89 -0.89
CA VAL A 158 9.73 6.79 -1.57
C VAL A 158 8.98 6.33 -2.82
N GLY A 159 7.64 6.35 -2.81
CA GLY A 159 6.83 6.06 -4.00
C GLY A 159 7.06 7.05 -5.15
N GLU A 160 7.52 8.28 -4.89
CA GLU A 160 7.92 9.21 -5.96
C GLU A 160 9.24 8.83 -6.61
N LEU A 161 10.16 8.20 -5.86
CA LEU A 161 11.41 7.70 -6.42
C LEU A 161 11.15 6.52 -7.37
N VAL A 162 10.27 5.60 -6.97
CA VAL A 162 9.80 4.48 -7.81
C VAL A 162 9.23 5.01 -9.12
N LYS A 163 8.33 6.00 -9.06
CA LYS A 163 7.77 6.65 -10.27
C LYS A 163 8.82 7.34 -11.15
N ARG A 164 9.94 7.80 -10.59
CA ARG A 164 11.05 8.37 -11.38
C ARG A 164 11.88 7.30 -12.06
N LEU A 165 12.08 6.15 -11.42
CA LEU A 165 12.74 4.98 -12.00
C LEU A 165 11.93 4.40 -13.16
N GLU A 166 10.60 4.28 -13.01
CA GLU A 166 9.69 3.90 -14.09
C GLU A 166 9.86 4.82 -15.31
N LYS A 167 9.85 6.14 -15.09
CA LYS A 167 10.01 7.13 -16.16
C LYS A 167 11.38 7.13 -16.83
N SER A 168 12.42 6.67 -16.13
CA SER A 168 13.77 6.56 -16.69
C SER A 168 14.04 5.19 -17.32
N GLY A 169 13.03 4.30 -17.36
CA GLY A 169 13.15 2.97 -17.95
C GLY A 169 13.98 1.99 -17.11
N ARG A 170 14.15 2.26 -15.81
CA ARG A 170 14.89 1.40 -14.87
C ARG A 170 13.96 0.36 -14.23
N GLU A 171 13.27 -0.40 -15.08
CA GLU A 171 12.39 -1.49 -14.63
C GLU A 171 13.14 -2.62 -13.91
N ASP A 172 14.47 -2.69 -14.08
CA ASP A 172 15.36 -3.59 -13.35
C ASP A 172 15.48 -3.27 -11.84
N LEU A 173 14.98 -2.12 -11.39
CA LEU A 173 15.07 -1.63 -10.00
C LEU A 173 13.69 -1.35 -9.36
N LEU A 174 12.61 -1.85 -9.95
CA LEU A 174 11.23 -1.63 -9.48
C LEU A 174 10.70 -2.79 -8.64
#